data_AF-A0A7Y2EKX7-F1
#
_entry.id   AF-A0A7Y2EKX7-F1
#
_cell.length_a   1.000
_cell.length_b   1.000
_cell.length_c   1.000
_cell.angle_alpha   90.00
_cell.angle_beta   90.00
_cell.angle_gamma   90.00
#
_symmetry.space_group_name_H-M   'P 1'
#
loop_
_entity.id
_entity.type
_entity.pdbx_description
1 polymer ?
#
loop_
_entity_poly.entity_id
_entity_poly.type
_entity_poly.pdbx_seq_one_letter_code
_entity_poly.pdbx_strand_id
1 'polypeptide(L)'
;MKLITLIYLLFVGSIGFVQAQSHFWTGNGGDDNWFNSANWDAGTVPDASSTVFIQDGFNVLISDAAAFAQAIELEGAVHFTISNDLTFSGELVVPQISSVFFTSGVISGGGTIQNDGLFKLQSFDMKEISNITINNNDEFLVELCNQIQV
;
A
#
# COMPACT_ATOMS: atom_id res chain seq x y z
N MET A 1 64.97 11.93 -0.65
CA MET A 1 64.12 13.06 -0.20
C MET A 1 63.18 13.37 -1.35
N LYS A 2 61.85 13.35 -1.30
CA LYS A 2 60.82 13.03 -0.30
C LYS A 2 59.67 12.37 -1.09
N LEU A 3 59.05 11.32 -0.53
CA LEU A 3 57.83 10.71 -1.09
C LEU A 3 56.72 11.77 -1.11
N ILE A 4 56.09 11.98 -2.26
CA ILE A 4 54.83 12.71 -2.38
C ILE A 4 53.73 11.68 -2.13
N THR A 5 53.22 11.62 -0.90
CA THR A 5 52.08 10.78 -0.54
C THR A 5 50.80 11.43 -1.04
N LEU A 6 50.19 10.81 -2.04
CA LEU A 6 48.85 11.11 -2.55
C LEU A 6 47.81 10.65 -1.51
N ILE A 7 47.08 11.60 -0.92
CA ILE A 7 45.95 11.30 -0.01
C ILE A 7 44.76 10.90 -0.86
N TYR A 8 44.42 9.61 -0.84
CA TYR A 8 43.13 9.10 -1.34
C TYR A 8 42.11 9.23 -0.19
N LEU A 9 41.18 10.18 -0.33
CA LEU A 9 40.06 10.33 0.60
C LEU A 9 39.04 9.22 0.30
N LEU A 10 39.03 8.17 1.12
CA LEU A 10 38.01 7.12 1.09
C LEU A 10 36.72 7.66 1.71
N PHE A 11 35.81 8.16 0.86
CA PHE A 11 34.42 8.43 1.25
C PHE A 11 33.69 7.08 1.32
N VAL A 12 33.74 6.42 2.47
CA VAL A 12 32.93 5.23 2.73
C VAL A 12 31.50 5.72 2.93
N GLY A 13 30.73 5.77 1.84
CA GLY A 13 29.29 5.97 1.92
C GLY A 13 28.69 4.83 2.75
N SER A 14 28.07 5.17 3.89
CA SER A 14 27.26 4.23 4.65
C SER A 14 26.09 3.81 3.75
N ILE A 15 26.20 2.63 3.17
CA ILE A 15 25.06 1.92 2.60
C ILE A 15 24.10 1.60 3.74
N GLY A 16 23.05 2.40 3.86
CA GLY A 16 21.94 2.10 4.77
C GLY A 16 21.25 0.83 4.29
N PHE A 17 21.23 -0.20 5.12
CA PHE A 17 20.38 -1.36 4.90
C PHE A 17 18.94 -0.91 5.13
N VAL A 18 18.10 -0.95 4.08
CA VAL A 18 16.65 -0.83 4.26
C VAL A 18 16.21 -2.13 4.93
N GLN A 19 15.85 -2.06 6.20
CA GLN A 19 15.19 -3.17 6.89
C GLN A 19 13.72 -3.11 6.49
N ALA A 20 13.15 -4.23 6.04
CA ALA A 20 11.71 -4.34 5.88
C ALA A 20 11.07 -4.09 7.26
N GLN A 21 10.17 -3.11 7.33
CA GLN A 21 9.41 -2.82 8.55
C GLN A 21 8.02 -3.45 8.41
N SER A 22 7.53 -4.11 9.45
CA SER A 22 6.14 -4.56 9.49
C SER A 22 5.28 -3.51 10.18
N HIS A 23 4.08 -3.30 9.65
CA HIS A 23 3.05 -2.44 10.22
C HIS A 23 1.76 -3.22 10.34
N PHE A 24 1.30 -3.43 11.57
CA PHE A 24 0.05 -4.11 11.88
C PHE A 24 -1.02 -3.09 12.21
N TRP A 25 -2.16 -3.18 11.52
CA TRP A 25 -3.34 -2.40 11.86
C TRP A 25 -3.92 -2.87 13.18
N THR A 26 -4.16 -1.94 14.09
CA THR A 26 -4.70 -2.18 15.43
C THR A 26 -6.04 -1.51 15.67
N GLY A 27 -6.38 -0.47 14.89
CA GLY A 27 -7.59 0.35 15.10
C GLY A 27 -7.62 1.15 16.42
N ASN A 28 -6.50 1.21 17.16
CA ASN A 28 -6.44 1.87 18.47
C ASN A 28 -6.62 3.39 18.42
N GLY A 29 -6.51 4.01 17.24
CA GLY A 29 -6.80 5.42 17.01
C GLY A 29 -8.29 5.75 17.07
N GLY A 30 -9.17 4.73 17.03
CA GLY A 30 -10.62 4.90 17.15
C GLY A 30 -11.30 5.40 15.87
N ASP A 31 -10.60 5.34 14.74
CA ASP A 31 -11.09 5.67 13.41
C ASP A 31 -10.50 4.69 12.37
N ASP A 32 -10.99 4.77 11.13
CA ASP A 32 -10.55 3.90 10.04
C ASP A 32 -9.39 4.53 9.22
N ASN A 33 -8.81 5.65 9.67
CA ASN A 33 -7.92 6.46 8.85
C ASN A 33 -6.51 5.87 8.77
N TRP A 34 -6.07 5.50 7.56
CA TRP A 34 -4.71 5.00 7.28
C TRP A 34 -3.61 5.92 7.83
N PHE A 35 -3.84 7.23 7.82
CA PHE A 35 -2.85 8.24 8.21
C PHE A 35 -2.84 8.56 9.71
N ASN A 36 -3.76 7.97 10.49
CA ASN A 36 -3.70 8.08 11.95
C ASN A 36 -2.67 7.07 12.49
N SER A 37 -1.48 7.57 12.85
CA SER A 37 -0.39 6.75 13.42
C SER A 37 -0.78 5.91 14.64
N ALA A 38 -1.83 6.30 15.38
CA ALA A 38 -2.34 5.53 16.52
C ALA A 38 -3.07 4.25 16.12
N ASN A 39 -3.47 4.11 14.84
CA ASN A 39 -4.03 2.86 14.31
C ASN A 39 -2.96 1.81 14.01
N TRP A 40 -1.67 2.15 14.03
CA TRP A 40 -0.57 1.24 13.71
C TRP A 40 0.19 0.83 14.96
N ASP A 41 0.54 -0.44 15.07
CA ASP A 41 1.33 -1.00 16.19
C ASP A 41 2.70 -0.31 16.36
N ALA A 42 3.33 0.05 15.24
CA ALA A 42 4.61 0.76 15.21
C ALA A 42 4.51 2.23 15.66
N GLY A 43 3.29 2.76 15.84
CA GLY A 43 3.06 4.17 16.15
C GLY A 43 3.47 5.12 15.01
N THR A 44 3.59 4.61 13.79
CA THR A 44 3.92 5.38 12.57
C THR A 44 3.07 4.89 11.40
N VAL A 45 2.86 5.76 10.41
CA VAL A 45 2.18 5.41 9.16
C VAL A 45 3.13 4.59 8.28
N PRO A 46 2.66 3.52 7.60
CA PRO A 46 3.46 2.76 6.65
C PRO A 46 4.08 3.62 5.54
N ASP A 47 5.28 3.24 5.09
CA ASP A 47 5.95 3.84 3.95
C ASP A 47 6.29 2.78 2.87
N ALA A 48 6.99 3.19 1.81
CA ALA A 48 7.32 2.30 0.68
C ALA A 48 8.19 1.08 1.05
N SER A 49 8.77 1.03 2.25
CA SER A 49 9.53 -0.10 2.78
C SER A 49 8.73 -1.01 3.72
N SER A 50 7.47 -0.65 4.01
CA SER A 50 6.61 -1.34 4.96
C SER A 50 5.85 -2.53 4.36
N THR A 51 5.90 -3.68 5.02
CA THR A 51 4.90 -4.75 4.83
C THR A 51 3.75 -4.52 5.79
N VAL A 52 2.57 -4.28 5.24
CA VAL A 52 1.34 -3.94 5.98
C VAL A 52 0.50 -5.19 6.20
N PHE A 53 -0.01 -5.36 7.42
CA PHE A 53 -0.93 -6.43 7.79
C PHE A 53 -2.21 -5.82 8.38
N ILE A 54 -3.36 -6.14 7.78
CA ILE A 54 -4.67 -5.72 8.29
C ILE A 54 -5.45 -6.98 8.66
N GLN A 55 -5.72 -7.14 9.96
CA GLN A 55 -6.36 -8.33 10.51
C GLN A 55 -7.89 -8.34 10.30
N ASP A 56 -8.50 -9.49 10.59
CA ASP A 56 -9.93 -9.75 10.44
C ASP A 56 -10.81 -8.69 11.12
N GLY A 57 -11.89 -8.29 10.43
CA GLY A 57 -12.95 -7.44 10.97
C GLY A 57 -12.68 -5.93 10.98
N PHE A 58 -11.57 -5.47 10.39
CA PHE A 58 -11.26 -4.04 10.30
C PHE A 58 -11.83 -3.38 9.04
N ASN A 59 -12.19 -2.11 9.20
CA ASN A 59 -12.35 -1.17 8.09
C ASN A 59 -11.12 -0.27 8.04
N VAL A 60 -10.60 -0.01 6.85
CA VAL A 60 -9.44 0.87 6.66
C VAL A 60 -9.70 1.79 5.46
N LEU A 61 -9.37 3.06 5.60
CA LEU A 61 -9.61 4.12 4.62
C LEU A 61 -8.33 4.90 4.32
N ILE A 62 -7.97 4.97 3.03
CA ILE A 62 -6.99 5.91 2.50
C ILE A 62 -7.76 7.10 1.89
N SER A 63 -7.75 8.26 2.55
CA SER A 63 -8.43 9.47 2.04
C SER A 63 -7.57 10.74 2.07
N ASP A 64 -6.71 10.88 3.09
CA ASP A 64 -6.16 12.20 3.43
C ASP A 64 -4.91 12.60 2.62
N ALA A 65 -4.15 11.61 2.15
CA ALA A 65 -2.93 11.79 1.37
C ALA A 65 -2.65 10.54 0.51
N ALA A 66 -1.56 10.56 -0.27
CA ALA A 66 -1.04 9.38 -0.94
C ALA A 66 -0.46 8.38 0.07
N ALA A 67 -0.84 7.11 -0.05
CA ALA A 67 -0.34 6.01 0.77
C ALA A 67 0.77 5.24 0.04
N PHE A 68 1.71 4.70 0.83
CA PHE A 68 2.83 3.90 0.34
C PHE A 68 2.94 2.62 1.14
N ALA A 69 3.28 1.53 0.47
CA ALA A 69 3.62 0.25 1.09
C ALA A 69 4.63 -0.49 0.22
N GLN A 70 5.40 -1.40 0.80
CA GLN A 70 6.05 -2.45 0.03
C GLN A 70 5.00 -3.49 -0.40
N ALA A 71 4.28 -4.07 0.58
CA ALA A 71 3.22 -5.05 0.36
C ALA A 71 2.10 -4.85 1.38
N ILE A 72 0.90 -5.35 1.08
CA ILE A 72 -0.30 -5.25 1.92
C ILE A 72 -0.99 -6.62 1.96
N GLU A 73 -1.12 -7.17 3.15
CA GLU A 73 -1.79 -8.44 3.41
C GLU A 73 -3.06 -8.18 4.20
N LEU A 74 -4.21 -8.48 3.59
CA LEU A 74 -5.50 -8.48 4.27
C LEU A 74 -5.79 -9.88 4.79
N GLU A 75 -6.30 -10.00 6.01
CA GLU A 75 -6.69 -11.27 6.61
C GLU A 75 -8.17 -11.26 7.00
N GLY A 76 -8.89 -12.34 6.71
CA GLY A 76 -10.30 -12.43 7.08
C GLY A 76 -11.18 -11.43 6.32
N ALA A 77 -12.19 -10.88 6.99
CA ALA A 77 -13.21 -9.99 6.45
C ALA A 77 -12.82 -8.52 6.64
N VAL A 78 -11.82 -8.06 5.88
CA VAL A 78 -11.41 -6.66 5.84
C VAL A 78 -12.20 -5.89 4.79
N HIS A 79 -12.60 -4.66 5.14
CA HIS A 79 -13.10 -3.68 4.18
C HIS A 79 -12.06 -2.58 3.98
N PHE A 80 -11.33 -2.64 2.87
CA PHE A 80 -10.27 -1.68 2.56
C PHE A 80 -10.71 -0.70 1.46
N THR A 81 -10.87 0.57 1.81
CA THR A 81 -11.30 1.63 0.88
C THR A 81 -10.14 2.52 0.48
N ILE A 82 -9.94 2.66 -0.83
CA ILE A 82 -8.90 3.49 -1.44
C ILE A 82 -9.58 4.68 -2.12
N SER A 83 -9.53 5.84 -1.47
CA SER A 83 -10.09 7.11 -1.95
C SER A 83 -9.01 8.15 -2.28
N ASN A 84 -7.74 7.74 -2.31
CA ASN A 84 -6.59 8.54 -2.71
C ASN A 84 -5.54 7.63 -3.35
N ASP A 85 -4.39 8.18 -3.72
CA ASP A 85 -3.32 7.42 -4.38
C ASP A 85 -2.76 6.34 -3.44
N LEU A 86 -2.47 5.16 -4.01
CA LEU A 86 -1.80 4.06 -3.34
C LEU A 86 -0.65 3.56 -4.22
N THR A 87 0.58 3.62 -3.69
CA THR A 87 1.77 3.09 -4.37
C THR A 87 2.33 1.89 -3.62
N PHE A 88 2.44 0.75 -4.30
CA PHE A 88 3.11 -0.45 -3.77
C PHE A 88 3.85 -1.24 -4.85
N SER A 89 4.89 -1.97 -4.44
CA SER A 89 5.81 -2.66 -5.36
C SER A 89 5.86 -4.18 -5.20
N GLY A 90 5.37 -4.69 -4.07
CA GLY A 90 5.15 -6.11 -3.79
C GLY A 90 3.72 -6.52 -4.11
N GLU A 91 3.07 -7.24 -3.19
CA GLU A 91 1.71 -7.75 -3.39
C GLU A 91 0.69 -7.00 -2.54
N LEU A 92 -0.52 -6.81 -3.09
CA LEU A 92 -1.74 -6.57 -2.34
C LEU A 92 -2.57 -7.86 -2.39
N VAL A 93 -2.69 -8.56 -1.26
CA VAL A 93 -3.45 -9.81 -1.15
C VAL A 93 -4.84 -9.52 -0.62
N VAL A 94 -5.86 -9.87 -1.41
CA VAL A 94 -7.28 -9.74 -1.05
C VAL A 94 -7.87 -11.14 -0.90
N PRO A 95 -8.02 -11.68 0.32
CA PRO A 95 -8.56 -13.03 0.52
C PRO A 95 -10.08 -13.07 0.27
N GLN A 96 -10.63 -14.28 0.17
CA GLN A 96 -12.00 -14.56 -0.27
C GLN A 96 -13.14 -13.76 0.38
N ILE A 97 -13.00 -13.41 1.65
CA ILE A 97 -14.05 -12.70 2.39
C ILE A 97 -13.72 -11.22 2.62
N SER A 98 -12.58 -10.75 2.11
CA SER A 98 -12.21 -9.33 2.11
C SER A 98 -12.76 -8.61 0.88
N SER A 99 -12.91 -7.30 1.01
CA SER A 99 -13.29 -6.42 -0.08
C SER A 99 -12.35 -5.21 -0.16
N VAL A 100 -11.87 -4.92 -1.37
CA VAL A 100 -11.17 -3.67 -1.70
C VAL A 100 -12.07 -2.81 -2.56
N PHE A 101 -12.31 -1.58 -2.11
CA PHE A 101 -13.09 -0.58 -2.81
C PHE A 101 -12.19 0.56 -3.28
N PHE A 102 -11.86 0.57 -4.56
CA PHE A 102 -11.17 1.69 -5.18
C PHE A 102 -12.21 2.72 -5.62
N THR A 103 -12.19 3.90 -5.01
CA THR A 103 -13.17 4.95 -5.26
C THR A 103 -12.59 6.15 -5.99
N SER A 104 -11.32 6.48 -5.78
CA SER A 104 -10.65 7.62 -6.45
C SER A 104 -9.14 7.53 -6.31
N GLY A 105 -8.41 8.13 -7.25
CA GLY A 105 -6.95 8.27 -7.21
C GLY A 105 -6.24 7.36 -8.21
N VAL A 106 -4.97 7.08 -7.93
CA VAL A 106 -4.09 6.21 -8.73
C VAL A 106 -3.56 5.06 -7.88
N ILE A 107 -3.75 3.82 -8.34
CA ILE A 107 -3.05 2.64 -7.80
C ILE A 107 -1.85 2.34 -8.71
N SER A 108 -0.63 2.35 -8.16
CA SER A 108 0.60 2.16 -8.95
C SER A 108 1.76 1.51 -8.18
N GLY A 109 2.93 1.40 -8.80
CA GLY A 109 4.19 1.08 -8.12
C GLY A 109 4.92 -0.19 -8.60
N GLY A 110 4.40 -0.90 -9.60
CA GLY A 110 5.02 -2.10 -10.16
C GLY A 110 4.64 -3.41 -9.48
N GLY A 111 3.75 -3.36 -8.48
CA GLY A 111 3.30 -4.52 -7.72
C GLY A 111 2.25 -5.39 -8.41
N THR A 112 1.78 -6.39 -7.67
CA THR A 112 0.71 -7.30 -8.10
C THR A 112 -0.46 -7.24 -7.12
N ILE A 113 -1.69 -7.09 -7.63
CA ILE A 113 -2.91 -7.33 -6.87
C ILE A 113 -3.27 -8.80 -7.04
N GLN A 114 -3.32 -9.53 -5.94
CA GLN A 114 -3.78 -10.92 -5.88
C GLN A 114 -5.19 -10.91 -5.29
N ASN A 115 -6.20 -10.87 -6.17
CA ASN A 115 -7.60 -10.81 -5.74
C ASN A 115 -8.25 -12.19 -5.74
N ASP A 116 -8.42 -12.75 -4.55
CA ASP A 116 -9.20 -13.95 -4.29
C ASP A 116 -10.56 -13.64 -3.63
N GLY A 117 -10.89 -12.34 -3.40
CA GLY A 117 -12.15 -11.85 -2.85
C GLY A 117 -12.83 -10.82 -3.77
N LEU A 118 -13.33 -9.71 -3.20
CA LEU A 118 -13.96 -8.65 -3.99
C LEU A 118 -13.01 -7.47 -4.24
N PHE A 119 -12.70 -7.17 -5.49
CA PHE A 119 -12.07 -5.92 -5.89
C PHE A 119 -13.07 -5.08 -6.70
N LYS A 120 -13.44 -3.91 -6.18
CA LYS A 120 -14.49 -3.09 -6.77
C LYS A 120 -14.01 -1.69 -7.10
N LEU A 121 -14.16 -1.30 -8.36
CA LEU A 121 -14.06 0.09 -8.79
C LEU A 121 -15.46 0.69 -8.63
N GLN A 122 -15.58 1.69 -7.76
CA GLN A 122 -16.86 2.37 -7.53
C GLN A 122 -16.70 3.89 -7.49
N SER A 123 -17.82 4.62 -7.51
CA SER A 123 -17.89 6.08 -7.64
C SER A 123 -17.68 6.62 -9.07
N PHE A 124 -18.13 7.86 -9.28
CA PHE A 124 -17.93 8.64 -10.50
C PHE A 124 -16.60 9.40 -10.55
N ASP A 125 -15.77 9.31 -9.50
CA ASP A 125 -14.46 9.94 -9.47
C ASP A 125 -13.48 9.14 -10.32
N MET A 126 -12.44 9.83 -10.81
CA MET A 126 -11.42 9.20 -11.65
C MET A 126 -10.63 8.18 -10.85
N LYS A 127 -10.42 7.01 -11.46
CA LYS A 127 -9.64 5.89 -10.96
C LYS A 127 -8.67 5.46 -12.05
N GLU A 128 -7.39 5.43 -11.74
CA GLU A 128 -6.34 4.91 -12.61
C GLU A 128 -5.62 3.75 -11.92
N ILE A 129 -5.40 2.66 -12.65
CA ILE A 129 -4.51 1.59 -12.21
C ILE A 129 -3.37 1.55 -13.22
N SER A 130 -2.15 1.86 -12.77
CA SER A 130 -1.01 2.11 -13.65
C SER A 130 0.22 1.35 -13.18
N ASN A 131 0.84 0.60 -14.09
CA ASN A 131 2.01 -0.24 -13.77
C ASN A 131 1.73 -1.21 -12.60
N ILE A 132 0.61 -1.93 -12.68
CA ILE A 132 0.20 -2.95 -11.71
C ILE A 132 -0.23 -4.19 -12.49
N THR A 133 0.17 -5.37 -12.03
CA THR A 133 -0.40 -6.64 -12.50
C THR A 133 -1.61 -6.96 -11.63
N ILE A 134 -2.74 -7.35 -12.22
CA ILE A 134 -3.91 -7.83 -11.47
C ILE A 134 -4.14 -9.30 -11.80
N ASN A 135 -4.01 -10.15 -10.79
CA ASN A 135 -4.43 -11.54 -10.81
C ASN A 135 -5.78 -11.65 -10.13
N ASN A 136 -6.84 -11.69 -10.92
CA ASN A 136 -8.20 -11.80 -10.40
C ASN A 136 -8.71 -13.24 -10.46
N ASN A 137 -8.81 -13.88 -9.30
CA ASN A 137 -9.29 -15.24 -9.10
C ASN A 137 -10.74 -15.31 -8.59
N ASP A 138 -11.31 -14.19 -8.14
CA ASP A 138 -12.71 -14.09 -7.73
C ASP A 138 -13.40 -12.85 -8.35
N GLU A 139 -14.04 -11.98 -7.58
CA GLU A 139 -14.94 -10.96 -8.12
C GLU A 139 -14.22 -9.63 -8.39
N PHE A 140 -14.25 -9.18 -9.65
CA PHE A 140 -13.84 -7.83 -10.04
C PHE A 140 -15.06 -7.06 -10.58
N LEU A 141 -15.49 -6.04 -9.86
CA LEU A 141 -16.67 -5.25 -10.21
C LEU A 141 -16.33 -3.83 -10.61
N VAL A 142 -17.08 -3.33 -11.58
CA VAL A 142 -17.11 -1.93 -11.96
C VAL A 142 -18.54 -1.44 -11.82
N GLU A 143 -18.76 -0.51 -10.90
CA GLU A 143 -20.07 0.08 -10.67
C GLU A 143 -19.99 1.58 -10.50
N LEU A 144 -21.06 2.30 -10.84
CA LEU A 144 -21.13 3.76 -10.67
C LEU A 144 -19.96 4.52 -11.33
N CYS A 145 -19.28 3.91 -12.32
CA CYS A 145 -18.14 4.48 -13.01
C CYS A 145 -18.56 5.06 -14.35
N ASN A 146 -18.15 6.29 -14.64
CA ASN A 146 -18.35 6.99 -15.90
C ASN A 146 -17.07 7.06 -16.76
N GLN A 147 -15.88 6.82 -16.18
CA GLN A 147 -14.59 6.78 -16.87
C GLN A 147 -13.64 5.79 -16.18
N ILE A 148 -13.06 4.86 -16.95
CA ILE A 148 -11.95 4.00 -16.50
C ILE A 148 -10.84 4.09 -17.54
N GLN A 149 -9.62 4.36 -17.07
CA GLN A 149 -8.40 4.21 -17.85
C GLN A 149 -7.63 3.02 -17.29
N VAL A 150 -7.53 1.95 -18.09
CA VAL A 150 -6.73 0.73 -17.81
C VAL A 150 -5.54 0.71 -18.75
#